data_AF-A0AAN6P4L2-F1
#
_entry.id   AF-A0AAN6P4L2-F1
#
_cell.length_a   1.000
_cell.length_b   1.000
_cell.length_c   1.000
_cell.angle_alpha   90.00
_cell.angle_beta   90.00
_cell.angle_gamma   90.00
#
_symmetry.space_group_name_H-M   'P 1'
#
loop_
_entity.id
_entity.type
_entity.pdbx_description
1 polymer ?
#
loop_
_entity_poly.entity_id
_entity_poly.type
_entity_poly.pdbx_seq_one_letter_code
_entity_poly.pdbx_strand_id
1 'polypeptide(L)'
;DRPPTPSSIDIAIGRRNGLTIALDITQNTLQESKTRPTPSLKEMIETLSKENGRLREELVYYCNLQKLIEELRQEVNYATNRLNIAVYNFQKGYTDLWREFEGVTG
;
A
#
# COMPACT_ATOMS: atom_id res chain seq x y z
N ASP A 1 -45.28 5.56 45.04
CA ASP A 1 -43.91 5.38 44.51
C ASP A 1 -43.89 4.43 43.33
N ARG A 2 -43.48 4.92 42.15
CA ARG A 2 -43.16 4.09 40.99
C ARG A 2 -41.66 4.25 40.68
N PRO A 3 -40.97 3.17 40.25
CA PRO A 3 -39.57 3.28 39.88
C PRO A 3 -39.40 4.25 38.70
N PRO A 4 -38.29 5.01 38.66
CA PRO A 4 -38.02 5.95 37.59
C PRO A 4 -37.94 5.25 36.23
N THR A 5 -38.33 5.97 35.18
CA THR A 5 -38.29 5.46 33.81
C THR A 5 -36.85 5.12 33.43
N PRO A 6 -36.56 3.92 32.89
CA PRO A 6 -35.22 3.53 32.48
C PRO A 6 -34.61 4.54 31.51
N SER A 7 -33.36 4.93 31.75
CA SER A 7 -32.63 5.79 30.83
C SER A 7 -32.34 5.06 29.52
N SER A 8 -31.95 5.81 28.49
CA SER A 8 -31.52 5.23 27.21
C SER A 8 -30.35 4.25 27.36
N ILE A 9 -29.52 4.43 28.39
CA ILE A 9 -28.42 3.52 28.75
C ILE A 9 -28.97 2.22 29.33
N ASP A 10 -29.94 2.29 30.24
CA ASP A 10 -30.57 1.11 30.85
C ASP A 10 -31.26 0.23 29.80
N ILE A 11 -31.87 0.85 28.78
CA ILE A 11 -32.46 0.16 27.63
C ILE A 11 -31.38 -0.52 26.77
N ALA A 12 -30.26 0.15 26.53
CA ALA A 12 -29.15 -0.41 25.76
C ALA A 12 -28.50 -1.61 26.45
N ILE A 13 -28.37 -1.57 27.78
CA ILE A 13 -27.88 -2.69 28.60
C ILE A 13 -28.87 -3.86 28.57
N GLY A 14 -30.17 -3.58 28.74
CA GLY A 14 -31.21 -4.60 28.68
C GLY A 14 -31.28 -5.33 27.34
N ARG A 15 -31.11 -4.60 26.21
CA ARG A 15 -31.09 -5.18 24.86
C ARG A 15 -29.91 -6.12 24.59
N ARG A 16 -28.84 -6.04 25.37
CA ARG A 16 -27.66 -6.91 25.22
C ARG A 16 -27.69 -8.13 26.15
N ASN A 17 -28.84 -8.43 26.77
CA ASN A 17 -29.00 -9.55 27.70
C ASN A 17 -27.92 -9.59 28.80
N GLY A 18 -27.48 -8.42 29.28
CA GLY A 18 -26.43 -8.29 30.30
C GLY A 18 -24.99 -8.32 29.80
N LEU A 19 -24.73 -8.54 28.50
CA LEU A 19 -23.39 -8.44 27.92
C LEU A 19 -22.99 -6.97 27.79
N THR A 20 -22.25 -6.49 28.78
CA THR A 20 -21.95 -5.08 28.93
C THR A 20 -20.46 -4.89 28.65
N ILE A 21 -20.16 -4.45 27.42
CA ILE A 21 -18.90 -3.81 27.00
C ILE A 21 -17.81 -4.78 26.55
N ALA A 22 -16.94 -4.30 25.67
CA ALA A 22 -15.76 -4.95 25.08
C ALA A 22 -14.88 -5.76 26.05
N LEU A 23 -15.01 -5.54 27.37
CA LEU A 23 -14.35 -6.31 28.42
C LEU A 23 -14.78 -7.78 28.44
N ASP A 24 -16.06 -8.10 28.24
CA ASP A 24 -16.53 -9.49 28.19
C ASP A 24 -15.97 -10.22 26.96
N ILE A 25 -15.89 -9.52 25.82
CA ILE A 25 -15.25 -10.04 24.60
C ILE A 25 -13.75 -10.25 24.86
N THR A 26 -13.09 -9.28 25.49
CA THR A 26 -11.65 -9.34 25.80
C THR A 26 -11.35 -10.48 26.78
N GLN A 27 -12.21 -10.69 27.77
CA GLN A 27 -12.11 -11.77 28.75
C GLN A 27 -12.29 -13.13 28.08
N ASN A 28 -13.27 -13.29 27.20
CA ASN A 28 -13.46 -14.54 26.45
C ASN A 28 -12.25 -14.80 25.56
N THR A 29 -11.74 -13.80 24.83
CA THR A 29 -10.52 -13.96 24.02
C THR A 29 -9.27 -14.25 24.86
N LEU A 30 -9.15 -13.69 26.06
CA LEU A 30 -8.06 -13.96 27.00
C LEU A 30 -8.16 -15.36 27.61
N GLN A 31 -9.36 -15.86 27.84
CA GLN A 31 -9.56 -17.24 28.31
C GLN A 31 -9.26 -18.24 27.19
N GLU A 32 -9.64 -17.93 25.95
CA GLU A 32 -9.28 -18.72 24.76
C GLU A 32 -7.77 -18.70 24.50
N SER A 33 -7.08 -17.58 24.74
CA SER A 33 -5.62 -17.52 24.59
C SER A 33 -4.89 -18.31 25.69
N LYS A 34 -5.48 -18.43 26.89
CA LYS A 34 -4.91 -19.24 28.00
C LYS A 34 -5.02 -20.74 27.76
N THR A 35 -6.00 -21.20 26.97
CA THR A 35 -6.19 -22.62 26.66
C THR A 35 -5.44 -23.05 25.40
N ARG A 36 -4.92 -22.12 24.61
CA ARG A 36 -4.04 -22.46 23.49
C ARG A 36 -2.72 -23.01 24.02
N PRO A 37 -2.32 -24.23 23.62
CA PRO A 37 -1.02 -24.74 23.99
C PRO A 37 0.06 -23.83 23.40
N THR A 38 0.99 -23.40 24.25
CA THR A 38 2.19 -22.69 23.79
C THR A 38 2.95 -23.63 22.85
N PRO A 39 3.25 -23.21 21.61
CA PRO A 39 3.98 -24.06 20.69
C PRO A 39 5.35 -24.41 21.30
N SER A 40 5.76 -25.66 21.09
CA SER A 40 7.10 -26.09 21.43
C SER A 40 8.15 -25.29 20.65
N LEU A 41 9.36 -25.20 21.20
CA LEU A 41 10.48 -24.54 20.51
C LEU A 41 10.70 -25.12 19.10
N LYS A 42 10.48 -26.43 18.92
CA LYS A 42 10.58 -27.10 17.62
C LYS A 42 9.52 -26.58 16.63
N GLU A 43 8.27 -26.46 17.06
CA GLU A 43 7.18 -25.93 16.23
C GLU A 43 7.40 -24.46 15.89
N MET A 44 7.94 -23.68 16.83
CA MET A 44 8.34 -22.29 16.58
C MET A 44 9.46 -22.20 15.53
N ILE A 45 10.50 -23.02 15.65
CA ILE A 45 11.62 -23.06 14.69
C ILE A 45 11.13 -23.45 13.29
N GLU A 46 10.24 -24.44 13.18
CA GLU A 46 9.69 -24.87 11.89
C GLU A 46 8.85 -23.76 11.26
N THR A 47 7.98 -23.12 12.05
CA THR A 47 7.13 -22.02 11.59
C THR A 47 7.97 -20.85 11.09
N LEU A 48 8.93 -20.39 11.89
CA LEU A 48 9.82 -19.28 11.53
C LEU A 48 10.70 -19.62 10.32
N SER A 49 11.13 -20.87 10.17
CA SER A 49 11.91 -21.30 9.00
C SER A 49 11.09 -21.23 7.72
N LYS A 50 9.82 -21.64 7.76
CA LYS A 50 8.89 -21.52 6.63
C LYS A 50 8.63 -20.06 6.29
N GLU A 51 8.38 -19.23 7.30
CA GLU A 51 8.16 -17.80 7.11
C GLU A 51 9.39 -17.10 6.51
N ASN A 52 10.59 -17.41 7.00
CA ASN A 52 11.84 -16.92 6.43
C ASN A 52 12.03 -17.37 4.97
N GLY A 53 11.64 -18.61 4.63
CA GLY A 53 11.65 -19.08 3.24
C GLY A 53 10.76 -18.22 2.35
N ARG A 54 9.50 -18.02 2.77
CA ARG A 54 8.52 -17.18 2.06
C ARG A 54 9.02 -15.74 1.89
N LEU A 55 9.58 -15.14 2.95
CA LEU A 55 10.09 -13.77 2.90
C LEU A 55 11.29 -13.63 1.94
N ARG A 56 12.13 -14.66 1.81
CA ARG A 56 13.24 -14.66 0.84
C ARG A 56 12.72 -14.70 -0.59
N GLU A 57 11.71 -15.51 -0.87
CA GLU A 57 11.07 -15.57 -2.20
C GLU A 57 10.43 -14.22 -2.55
N GLU A 58 9.74 -13.61 -1.60
CA GLU A 58 9.13 -12.28 -1.76
C GLU A 58 10.20 -11.20 -2.02
N LEU A 59 11.34 -11.25 -1.33
CA LEU A 59 12.48 -10.37 -1.57
C LEU A 59 13.02 -10.51 -3.00
N VAL A 60 13.22 -11.74 -3.47
CA VAL A 60 13.68 -12.00 -4.85
C VAL A 60 12.69 -11.44 -5.87
N TYR A 61 11.38 -11.63 -5.64
CA TYR A 61 10.34 -11.06 -6.50
C TYR A 61 10.44 -9.54 -6.58
N TYR A 62 10.50 -8.83 -5.45
CA TYR A 62 10.59 -7.37 -5.46
C TYR A 62 11.91 -6.86 -6.05
N CYS A 63 13.03 -7.53 -5.80
CA CYS A 63 14.30 -7.19 -6.44
C CYS A 63 14.21 -7.30 -7.97
N ASN A 64 13.55 -8.33 -8.49
CA ASN A 64 13.37 -8.49 -9.94
C ASN A 64 12.41 -7.44 -10.51
N LEU A 65 11.30 -7.15 -9.80
CA LEU A 65 10.38 -6.09 -10.18
C LEU A 65 11.08 -4.72 -10.25
N GLN A 66 11.95 -4.42 -9.29
CA GLN A 66 12.71 -3.18 -9.27
C GLN A 66 13.66 -3.05 -10.47
N LYS A 67 14.28 -4.15 -10.91
CA LYS A 67 15.11 -4.15 -12.14
C LYS A 67 14.28 -3.79 -13.36
N LEU A 68 13.10 -4.41 -13.52
CA LEU A 68 12.20 -4.12 -14.65
C LEU A 68 11.72 -2.66 -14.63
N ILE A 69 11.42 -2.10 -13.45
CA ILE A 69 11.05 -0.69 -13.31
C ILE A 69 12.21 0.22 -13.73
N GLU A 70 13.45 -0.13 -13.36
CA GLU A 70 14.62 0.66 -13.74
C GLU A 70 14.87 0.63 -15.25
N GLU A 71 14.74 -0.54 -15.89
CA GLU A 71 14.81 -0.69 -17.34
C GLU A 71 13.76 0.16 -18.04
N LEU A 72 12.50 0.09 -17.60
CA LEU A 72 11.42 0.94 -18.14
C LEU A 72 11.74 2.43 -17.99
N ARG A 73 12.26 2.84 -16.83
CA ARG A 73 12.65 4.23 -16.57
C ARG A 73 13.71 4.72 -17.55
N GLN A 74 14.71 3.87 -17.85
CA GLN A 74 15.76 4.20 -18.81
C GLN A 74 15.20 4.37 -20.23
N GLU A 75 14.33 3.47 -20.68
CA GLU A 75 13.69 3.56 -21.99
C GLU A 75 12.82 4.82 -22.13
N VAL A 76 12.02 5.14 -21.10
CA VAL A 76 11.20 6.36 -21.09
C VAL A 76 12.07 7.62 -21.15
N ASN A 77 13.17 7.65 -20.39
CA ASN A 77 14.11 8.77 -20.44
C ASN A 77 14.76 8.91 -21.82
N TYR A 78 15.16 7.80 -22.44
CA TYR A 78 15.73 7.80 -23.78
C TYR A 78 14.73 8.35 -24.81
N ALA A 79 13.48 7.86 -24.79
CA ALA A 79 12.42 8.32 -25.68
C ALA A 79 12.12 9.81 -25.50
N THR A 80 12.04 10.27 -24.24
CA THR A 80 11.80 11.68 -23.90
C THR A 80 12.92 12.58 -24.43
N ASN A 81 14.19 12.17 -24.24
CA ASN A 81 15.33 12.92 -24.74
C ASN A 81 15.31 13.04 -26.28
N ARG A 82 15.00 11.94 -26.98
CA ARG A 82 14.87 11.91 -28.44
C ARG A 82 13.77 12.86 -28.92
N LEU A 83 12.62 12.86 -28.24
CA LEU A 83 11.52 13.77 -28.56
C LEU A 83 11.90 15.23 -28.34
N ASN A 84 12.56 15.55 -27.23
CA ASN A 84 13.02 16.92 -26.96
C ASN A 84 13.97 17.43 -28.04
N ILE A 85 14.91 16.60 -28.49
CA ILE A 85 15.83 16.94 -29.59
C ILE A 85 15.04 17.18 -30.89
N ALA A 86 14.08 16.32 -31.21
CA ALA A 86 13.27 16.46 -32.41
C ALA A 86 12.44 17.76 -32.41
N VAL A 87 11.80 18.08 -31.27
CA VAL A 87 11.05 19.33 -31.09
C VAL A 87 11.96 20.55 -31.22
N TYR A 88 13.13 20.54 -30.58
CA TYR A 88 14.10 21.62 -30.69
C TYR A 88 14.54 21.85 -32.14
N ASN A 89 14.89 20.77 -32.85
CA ASN A 89 15.32 20.85 -34.25
C ASN A 89 14.22 21.41 -35.15
N PHE A 90 12.97 20.99 -34.93
CA PHE A 90 11.82 21.52 -35.65
C PHE A 90 11.63 23.03 -35.40
N GLN A 91 11.65 23.45 -34.13
CA GLN A 91 11.50 24.87 -33.77
C GLN A 91 12.62 25.74 -34.36
N LYS A 92 13.85 25.24 -34.32
CA LYS A 92 15.01 25.91 -34.92
C LYS A 92 14.81 26.05 -36.43
N GLY A 93 14.53 24.97 -37.15
CA GLY A 93 14.31 24.99 -38.60
C GLY A 93 13.15 25.90 -39.00
N TYR A 94 12.06 25.89 -38.23
CA TYR A 94 10.94 26.81 -38.43
C TYR A 94 11.37 28.28 -38.28
N THR A 95 12.13 28.60 -37.24
CA THR A 95 12.62 29.97 -36.98
C THR A 95 13.56 30.43 -38.09
N ASP A 96 14.46 29.55 -38.55
CA ASP A 96 15.39 29.85 -39.63
C ASP A 96 14.65 30.13 -40.94
N LEU A 97 13.65 29.30 -41.29
CA LEU A 97 12.77 29.53 -42.46
C LEU A 97 12.00 30.86 -42.38
N TRP A 98 11.49 31.21 -41.20
CA TRP A 98 10.79 32.48 -41.01
C TRP A 98 11.70 33.70 -41.22
N ARG A 99 12.94 33.64 -40.73
CA ARG A 99 13.92 34.72 -40.95
C ARG A 99 14.29 34.87 -42.43
N GLU A 100 14.44 33.76 -43.14
CA GLU A 100 14.68 33.78 -44.59
C GLU A 100 13.51 34.42 -45.34
N PHE A 101 12.27 34.07 -44.97
CA PHE A 101 11.07 34.68 -45.56
C PHE A 101 11.02 36.19 -45.33
N GLU A 102 11.23 36.65 -44.09
CA GLU A 102 11.22 38.09 -43.76
C GLU A 102 12.36 38.85 -44.46
N GLY A 103 13.56 38.27 -44.53
CA GLY A 103 14.72 38.87 -45.20
C GLY A 103 14.63 38.94 -46.72
N VAL A 104 13.78 38.12 -47.34
CA VAL A 104 13.49 38.17 -48.79
C VAL A 104 12.40 39.21 -49.11
N THR A 105 11.60 39.61 -48.12
CA THR A 105 10.51 40.59 -48.29
C THR A 105 10.88 42.05 -48.01
N GLY A 106 12.11 42.33 -47.56
CA GLY A 106 12.64 43.69 -47.32
C GLY A 106 13.57 44.17 -48.42
#